data_AF-A0A9X9AC16-F1
#
_entry.id   AF-A0A9X9AC16-F1
#
_cell.length_a   1.000
_cell.length_b   1.000
_cell.length_c   1.000
_cell.angle_alpha   90.00
_cell.angle_beta   90.00
_cell.angle_gamma   90.00
#
_symmetry.space_group_name_H-M   'P 1'
#
loop_
_entity.id
_entity.type
_entity.pdbx_description
1 polymer ?
#
loop_
_entity_poly.entity_id
_entity_poly.type
_entity_poly.pdbx_seq_one_letter_code
_entity_poly.pdbx_strand_id
1 'polypeptide(L)' 'MFCNRVIAIVTVLTIFCSMVVTIGKAAAETDPAIDVEAGSAILIEANSGKILYEKNA' A
#
# COMPACT_ATOMS: atom_id res chain seq x y z
N MET A 1 13.97 -37.79 -3.17
CA MET A 1 14.57 -36.67 -3.93
C MET A 1 13.52 -35.72 -4.56
N PHE A 2 12.25 -36.11 -4.68
CA PHE A 2 11.16 -35.21 -5.12
C PHE A 2 10.72 -34.21 -4.04
N CYS A 3 10.63 -34.63 -2.77
CA CYS A 3 10.17 -33.75 -1.69
C CYS A 3 11.01 -32.47 -1.55
N ASN A 4 12.34 -32.56 -1.68
CA ASN A 4 13.21 -31.37 -1.61
C ASN A 4 12.94 -30.38 -2.76
N ARG A 5 12.63 -30.88 -3.96
CA ARG A 5 12.27 -30.02 -5.10
C ARG A 5 10.90 -29.36 -4.91
N VAL A 6 9.92 -30.11 -4.38
CA VAL A 6 8.58 -29.59 -4.10
C VAL A 6 8.65 -28.50 -3.01
N ILE A 7 9.39 -28.74 -1.93
CA ILE A 7 9.58 -27.76 -0.86
C ILE A 7 10.25 -26.49 -1.42
N ALA A 8 11.29 -26.62 -2.25
CA ALA A 8 11.94 -25.46 -2.85
C ALA A 8 10.99 -24.62 -3.71
N ILE A 9 10.15 -25.27 -4.53
CA ILE A 9 9.16 -24.58 -5.37
C ILE A 9 8.12 -23.85 -4.52
N VAL A 10 7.58 -24.50 -3.48
CA VAL A 10 6.57 -23.90 -2.60
C VAL A 10 7.15 -22.70 -1.84
N THR A 11 8.39 -22.80 -1.35
CA THR A 11 9.05 -21.69 -0.65
C THR A 11 9.27 -20.49 -1.56
N VAL A 12 9.77 -20.68 -2.78
CA VAL A 12 9.99 -19.59 -3.75
C VAL A 12 8.66 -18.93 -4.11
N LEU A 13 7.61 -19.72 -4.34
CA LEU A 13 6.29 -19.20 -4.67
C LEU A 13 5.68 -18.40 -3.51
N THR A 14 5.88 -18.87 -2.27
CA THR A 14 5.40 -18.18 -1.05
C THR A 14 6.10 -16.83 -0.86
N ILE A 15 7.42 -16.76 -1.07
CA ILE A 15 8.20 -15.52 -1.00
C ILE A 15 7.79 -14.55 -2.12
N PHE A 16 7.56 -15.06 -3.33
CA PHE A 16 7.10 -14.24 -4.44
C PHE A 16 5.71 -13.64 -4.17
N CYS A 17 4.76 -14.47 -3.71
CA CYS A 17 3.42 -14.01 -3.35
C CYS A 17 3.43 -13.00 -2.19
N SER A 18 4.30 -13.18 -1.18
CA SER A 18 4.39 -12.23 -0.07
C SER A 18 4.92 -10.87 -0.50
N MET A 19 5.86 -10.80 -1.45
CA MET A 19 6.34 -9.55 -2.04
C MET A 19 5.30 -8.86 -2.92
N VAL A 20 4.47 -9.62 -3.65
CA VAL A 20 3.42 -9.03 -4.51
C VAL A 20 2.24 -8.50 -3.67
N VAL A 21 1.90 -9.16 -2.57
CA VAL A 21 0.78 -8.75 -1.70
C VAL A 21 1.08 -7.45 -0.94
N THR A 22 2.34 -7.17 -0.61
CA THR A 22 2.73 -5.89 0.03
C THR A 22 2.73 -4.70 -0.92
N ILE A 23 2.75 -4.91 -2.24
CA ILE A 23 2.68 -3.82 -3.23
C ILE A 23 1.24 -3.29 -3.41
N GLY A 24 0.22 -4.09 -3.07
CA GLY A 24 -1.19 -3.78 -3.33
C GLY A 24 -1.98 -3.15 -2.18
N LYS A 25 -1.38 -2.89 -1.01
CA LYS A 25 -2.11 -2.40 0.18
C LYS A 25 -1.52 -1.10 0.76
N ALA A 26 -1.33 -0.12 -0.10
CA ALA A 26 -1.23 1.29 0.29
C ALA A 26 -2.07 2.18 -0.63
N ALA A 27 -3.22 1.68 -1.09
CA ALA A 27 -4.27 2.55 -1.59
C ALA A 27 -5.08 2.98 -0.37
N ALA A 28 -4.67 4.07 0.27
CA ALA A 28 -5.58 4.82 1.11
C ALA A 28 -6.75 5.22 0.21
N GLU A 29 -7.98 4.93 0.64
CA GLU A 29 -9.19 5.42 -0.03
C GLU A 29 -9.15 6.95 0.00
N THR A 30 -8.55 7.56 -1.02
CA THR A 30 -8.69 8.98 -1.27
C THR A 30 -10.07 9.16 -1.87
N ASP A 31 -11.01 9.57 -1.01
CA ASP A 31 -12.30 10.09 -1.42
C ASP A 31 -12.08 11.09 -2.58
N PRO A 32 -12.64 10.86 -3.78
CA PRO A 32 -12.33 11.64 -4.98
C PRO A 32 -12.90 13.08 -4.94
N ALA A 33 -13.40 13.54 -3.80
CA ALA A 33 -14.12 14.82 -3.68
C ALA A 33 -13.21 16.07 -3.68
N ILE A 34 -11.89 15.91 -3.48
CA ILE A 34 -10.96 17.02 -3.30
C ILE A 34 -9.96 17.02 -4.47
N ASP A 35 -10.39 17.55 -5.62
CA ASP A 35 -9.50 17.83 -6.77
C ASP A 35 -8.72 19.13 -6.51
N VAL A 36 -7.57 18.99 -5.86
CA VAL A 36 -6.67 20.13 -5.62
C VAL A 36 -5.66 20.20 -6.76
N GLU A 37 -5.64 21.29 -7.50
CA GLU A 37 -4.67 21.58 -8.57
C GLU A 37 -3.28 21.96 -7.98
N ALA A 38 -2.77 21.15 -7.06
CA ALA A 38 -1.47 21.30 -6.42
C ALA A 38 -0.63 20.04 -6.58
N GLY A 39 0.69 20.23 -6.65
CA GLY A 39 1.67 19.14 -6.71
C GLY A 39 1.69 18.27 -5.45
N SER A 40 1.30 18.83 -4.30
CA SER A 40 1.09 18.13 -3.03
C SER A 40 0.10 18.94 -2.18
N ALA A 41 -0.72 18.28 -1.37
CA ALA A 41 -1.70 18.92 -0.48
C ALA A 41 -1.98 18.06 0.75
N ILE A 42 -2.17 18.70 1.92
CA ILE A 42 -2.55 18.03 3.16
C ILE A 42 -3.69 18.82 3.83
N LEU A 43 -4.77 18.14 4.22
CA LEU A 43 -5.85 18.71 5.02
C LEU A 43 -5.76 18.17 6.44
N ILE A 44 -5.70 19.06 7.43
CA ILE A 44 -5.51 18.71 8.84
C ILE A 44 -6.62 19.34 9.67
N GLU A 45 -7.21 18.55 10.58
CA GLU A 45 -8.12 19.06 11.61
C GLU A 45 -7.33 19.86 12.65
N ALA A 46 -7.60 21.16 12.76
CA ALA A 46 -6.83 22.06 13.61
C ALA A 46 -6.87 21.72 15.12
N ASN A 47 -7.93 21.06 15.58
CA ASN A 47 -8.13 20.77 17.00
C ASN A 47 -7.38 19.50 17.44
N SER A 48 -7.47 18.41 16.67
CA SER A 48 -6.83 17.15 17.01
C SER A 48 -5.49 16.92 16.31
N GLY A 49 -5.17 17.71 15.29
CA GLY A 49 -4.03 17.46 14.41
C GLY A 49 -4.22 16.25 13.49
N LYS A 50 -5.44 15.69 13.41
CA LYS A 50 -5.74 14.53 12.56
C LYS A 50 -5.66 14.91 11.08
N ILE A 51 -4.92 14.12 10.31
CA ILE A 51 -4.88 14.24 8.84
C ILE A 51 -6.21 13.71 8.28
N LEU A 52 -6.90 14.57 7.54
CA LEU A 52 -8.17 14.28 6.89
C LEU A 52 -8.01 13.96 5.40
N TYR A 53 -6.97 14.48 4.75
CA TYR A 53 -6.65 14.21 3.36
C TYR A 53 -5.16 14.46 3.07
N GLU A 54 -4.58 13.71 2.15
CA GLU A 54 -3.19 13.82 1.74
C GLU A 54 -3.04 13.48 0.24
N LYS A 55 -2.30 14.33 -0.49
CA LYS A 55 -1.99 14.18 -1.92
C LYS A 55 -0.49 14.24 -2.13
N ASN A 56 0.06 13.21 -2.77
CA ASN A 56 1.49 13.08 -3.10
C ASN A 56 2.42 13.29 -1.89
N ALA A 57 2.31 12.38 -0.91
CA ALA A 57 3.20 12.27 0.24
C ALA A 57 4.44 11.42 -0.05
#